data_AF-A0AAD9H1T8-F1
#
_entry.id   AF-A0AAD9H1T8-F1
#
_cell.length_a   1.000
_cell.length_b   1.000
_cell.length_c   1.000
_cell.angle_alpha   90.00
_cell.angle_beta   90.00
_cell.angle_gamma   90.00
#
_symmetry.space_group_name_H-M   'P 1'
#
loop_
_entity.id
_entity.type
_entity.pdbx_description
1 polymer ?
#
loop_
_entity_poly.entity_id
_entity_poly.type
_entity_poly.pdbx_seq_one_letter_code
_entity_poly.pdbx_strand_id
1 'polypeptide(L)'
;MVGGGSLLTQGLEPLATGSKTIRSKLTELYARDDELQAAHQQAKRDDDFGEEVVTKYKAFLSCRQQLIAELEKQQIQVPWQLRMTIDDLELTVRA
;
A
#
# COMPACT_ATOMS: atom_id res chain seq x y z
N MET A 1 9.20 -20.69 -1.33
CA MET A 1 7.82 -20.18 -1.19
C MET A 1 7.92 -18.67 -1.24
N VAL A 2 7.74 -18.06 -2.42
CA VAL A 2 7.71 -16.59 -2.54
C VAL A 2 6.24 -16.20 -2.53
N GLY A 3 5.83 -15.56 -1.45
CA GLY A 3 4.45 -15.15 -1.21
C GLY A 3 3.98 -14.18 -2.28
N GLY A 4 2.69 -14.25 -2.61
CA GLY A 4 1.99 -13.24 -3.38
C GLY A 4 1.98 -11.92 -2.62
N GLY A 5 3.09 -11.19 -2.69
CA GLY A 5 3.22 -9.83 -2.20
C GLY A 5 2.55 -8.88 -3.18
N SER A 6 1.74 -7.98 -2.66
CA SER A 6 1.09 -6.94 -3.46
C SER A 6 2.14 -6.12 -4.20
N LEU A 7 1.87 -5.75 -5.46
CA LEU A 7 2.80 -5.03 -6.34
C LEU A 7 3.31 -3.72 -5.72
N LEU A 8 2.51 -3.14 -4.82
CA LEU A 8 2.74 -1.91 -4.06
C LEU A 8 3.76 -2.08 -2.92
N THR A 9 4.00 -3.33 -2.52
CA THR A 9 4.76 -3.73 -1.34
C THR A 9 6.04 -4.49 -1.68
N GLN A 10 6.14 -4.93 -2.93
CA GLN A 10 7.25 -5.72 -3.46
C GLN A 10 8.50 -4.85 -3.62
N GLY A 11 9.61 -5.27 -3.02
CA GLY A 11 10.89 -4.55 -3.11
C GLY A 11 11.10 -3.43 -2.08
N LEU A 12 10.25 -3.33 -1.05
CA LEU A 12 10.47 -2.43 0.09
C LEU A 12 11.31 -3.07 1.21
N GLU A 13 11.70 -4.34 1.08
CA GLU A 13 12.62 -5.05 1.97
C GLU A 13 13.91 -4.27 2.32
N PRO A 14 14.63 -3.64 1.36
CA PRO A 14 15.83 -2.86 1.69
C PRO A 14 15.53 -1.62 2.55
N LEU A 15 14.32 -1.06 2.48
CA LEU A 15 13.91 0.08 3.32
C LEU A 15 13.72 -0.33 4.79
N ALA A 16 13.31 -1.58 5.02
CA ALA A 16 13.16 -2.14 6.37
C ALA A 16 14.50 -2.29 7.12
N THR A 17 15.64 -2.19 6.43
CA THR A 17 16.99 -2.29 7.01
C THR A 17 17.48 -0.97 7.59
N GLY A 18 16.97 0.17 7.12
CA GLY A 18 17.52 1.49 7.46
C GLY A 18 17.07 2.04 8.82
N SER A 19 15.76 2.01 9.11
CA SER A 19 15.21 2.77 10.24
C SER A 19 14.03 2.04 10.90
N LYS A 20 14.02 1.96 12.24
CA LYS A 20 12.95 1.29 13.00
C LYS A 20 11.57 1.90 12.68
N THR A 21 11.51 3.22 12.52
CA THR A 21 10.29 3.94 12.12
C THR A 21 9.80 3.54 10.73
N ILE A 22 10.71 3.43 9.75
CA ILE A 22 10.39 2.99 8.39
C ILE A 22 9.87 1.55 8.41
N ARG A 23 10.52 0.66 9.18
CA ARG A 23 10.08 -0.73 9.33
C ARG A 23 8.68 -0.85 9.94
N SER A 24 8.39 -0.08 10.99
CA SER A 24 7.04 -0.04 11.58
C SER A 24 6.00 0.45 10.58
N LYS A 25 6.28 1.57 9.88
CA LYS A 25 5.39 2.10 8.85
C LYS A 25 5.19 1.14 7.66
N LEU A 26 6.23 0.41 7.25
CA LEU A 26 6.13 -0.63 6.22
C LEU A 26 5.23 -1.78 6.67
N THR A 27 5.37 -2.22 7.92
CA THR A 27 4.53 -3.28 8.49
C THR A 27 3.07 -2.84 8.54
N GLU A 28 2.81 -1.59 8.95
CA GLU A 28 1.47 -1.00 8.90
C GLU A 28 0.94 -0.92 7.46
N LEU A 29 1.77 -0.47 6.50
CA LEU A 29 1.41 -0.40 5.09
C LEU A 29 1.02 -1.79 4.54
N TYR A 30 1.78 -2.83 4.87
CA TYR A 30 1.49 -4.21 4.48
C TYR A 30 0.18 -4.72 5.08
N ALA A 31 -0.09 -4.42 6.35
CA ALA A 31 -1.37 -4.77 6.97
C ALA A 31 -2.55 -4.05 6.30
N ARG A 32 -2.39 -2.75 5.98
CA ARG A 32 -3.43 -1.98 5.29
C ARG A 32 -3.65 -2.45 3.85
N ASP A 33 -2.60 -2.89 3.18
CA ASP A 33 -2.69 -3.48 1.84
C ASP A 33 -3.51 -4.77 1.86
N ASP A 34 -3.23 -5.67 2.81
CA ASP A 34 -3.97 -6.92 2.98
C ASP A 34 -5.45 -6.66 3.30
N GLU A 35 -5.72 -5.71 4.21
CA GLU A 35 -7.09 -5.29 4.54
C GLU A 35 -7.82 -4.69 3.32
N LEU A 36 -7.13 -3.89 2.52
CA LEU A 36 -7.67 -3.28 1.31
C LEU A 36 -7.98 -4.35 0.25
N GLN A 37 -7.06 -5.30 0.06
CA GLN A 37 -7.22 -6.39 -0.90
C GLN A 37 -8.37 -7.32 -0.47
N ALA A 38 -8.51 -7.60 0.82
CA ALA A 38 -9.63 -8.34 1.38
C ALA A 38 -10.96 -7.59 1.18
N ALA A 39 -10.98 -6.27 1.40
CA ALA A 39 -12.16 -5.45 1.17
C ALA A 39 -12.53 -5.39 -0.33
N HIS A 40 -11.55 -5.27 -1.23
CA HIS A 40 -11.78 -5.32 -2.68
C HIS A 40 -12.39 -6.66 -3.11
N GLN A 41 -11.93 -7.78 -2.55
CA GLN A 41 -12.51 -9.10 -2.83
C GLN A 41 -13.96 -9.20 -2.33
N GLN A 42 -14.29 -8.58 -1.20
CA GLN A 42 -15.67 -8.50 -0.70
C GLN A 42 -16.54 -7.59 -1.58
N ALA A 43 -16.04 -6.41 -1.95
CA ALA A 43 -16.77 -5.47 -2.81
C ALA A 43 -17.05 -6.03 -4.20
N LYS A 44 -16.19 -6.90 -4.72
CA LYS A 44 -16.44 -7.62 -5.99
C LYS A 44 -17.62 -8.60 -5.90
N ARG A 45 -18.02 -9.01 -4.70
CA ARG A 45 -19.17 -9.88 -4.44
C ARG A 45 -20.43 -9.09 -4.07
N ASP A 46 -20.25 -7.96 -3.38
CA ASP A 46 -21.33 -7.07 -2.95
C ASP A 46 -20.91 -5.60 -3.14
N ASP A 47 -21.53 -4.91 -4.10
CA ASP A 47 -21.26 -3.49 -4.44
C ASP A 47 -21.49 -2.52 -3.26
N ASP A 48 -22.26 -2.92 -2.25
CA ASP A 48 -22.53 -2.13 -1.03
C ASP A 48 -21.24 -1.89 -0.20
N PHE A 49 -20.23 -2.75 -0.34
CA PHE A 49 -18.93 -2.61 0.35
C PHE A 49 -17.95 -1.68 -0.37
N GLY A 50 -18.31 -1.09 -1.51
CA GLY A 50 -17.46 -0.14 -2.22
C GLY A 50 -17.04 1.06 -1.36
N GLU A 51 -17.91 1.55 -0.49
CA GLU A 51 -17.61 2.68 0.40
C GLU A 51 -16.59 2.30 1.50
N GLU A 52 -16.62 1.05 1.97
CA GLU A 52 -15.64 0.52 2.92
C GLU A 52 -14.27 0.38 2.26
N VAL A 53 -14.22 -0.12 1.02
CA VAL A 53 -12.99 -0.18 0.22
C VAL A 53 -12.38 1.21 0.07
N VAL A 54 -13.18 2.22 -0.27
CA VAL A 54 -12.69 3.61 -0.41
C VAL A 54 -12.15 4.15 0.92
N THR A 55 -12.80 3.84 2.04
CA THR A 55 -12.32 4.23 3.37
C THR A 55 -10.97 3.59 3.70
N LYS A 56 -10.85 2.27 3.50
CA LYS A 56 -9.59 1.54 3.72
C LYS A 56 -8.49 1.99 2.77
N TYR A 57 -8.87 2.33 1.54
CA TYR A 57 -7.97 2.87 0.52
C TYR A 57 -7.40 4.23 0.91
N LYS A 58 -8.24 5.16 1.38
CA LYS A 58 -7.78 6.46 1.89
C LYS A 58 -6.83 6.31 3.08
N ALA A 59 -7.08 5.33 3.95
CA ALA A 59 -6.20 5.01 5.07
C ALA A 59 -4.84 4.46 4.59
N PHE A 60 -4.85 3.57 3.59
CA PHE A 60 -3.63 3.06 2.95
C PHE A 60 -2.82 4.20 2.30
N LEU A 61 -3.46 5.07 1.52
CA LEU A 61 -2.80 6.22 0.88
C LEU A 61 -2.18 7.16 1.90
N SER A 62 -2.88 7.43 3.01
CA SER A 62 -2.36 8.26 4.09
C SER A 62 -1.13 7.62 4.74
N CYS A 63 -1.16 6.32 5.01
CA CYS A 63 -0.01 5.58 5.55
C CYS A 63 1.18 5.63 4.58
N ARG A 64 0.92 5.45 3.28
CA ARG A 64 1.92 5.54 2.21
C ARG A 64 2.56 6.91 2.14
N GLN A 65 1.78 7.99 2.14
CA GLN A 65 2.31 9.36 2.13
C GLN A 65 3.17 9.65 3.35
N GLN A 66 2.78 9.18 4.53
CA GLN A 66 3.62 9.31 5.72
C GLN A 66 4.95 8.56 5.59
N LEU A 67 4.94 7.37 4.98
CA LEU A 67 6.17 6.63 4.71
C LEU A 67 7.08 7.37 3.73
N ILE A 68 6.51 7.92 2.65
CA ILE A 68 7.23 8.73 1.66
C ILE A 68 7.85 9.97 2.32
N ALA A 69 7.07 10.71 3.12
CA ALA A 69 7.57 11.89 3.82
C ALA A 69 8.73 11.55 4.77
N GLU A 70 8.67 10.41 5.47
CA GLU A 70 9.75 9.95 6.35
C GLU A 70 10.99 9.50 5.56
N LEU A 71 10.81 8.92 4.37
CA LEU A 71 11.92 8.56 3.46
C LEU A 71 12.59 9.83 2.92
N GLU A 72 11.81 10.80 2.43
CA GLU A 72 12.31 12.08 1.92
C GLU A 72 13.02 12.89 3.01
N LYS A 73 12.47 12.92 4.22
CA LYS A 73 13.10 13.55 5.39
C LYS A 73 14.45 12.93 5.74
N GLN A 74 14.59 11.62 5.55
CA GLN A 74 15.85 10.90 5.74
C GLN A 74 16.75 10.93 4.49
N GLN A 75 16.37 11.68 3.44
CA GLN A 75 17.05 11.74 2.14
C GLN A 75 17.22 10.36 1.49
N ILE A 76 16.31 9.43 1.81
CA ILE A 76 16.27 8.10 1.22
C ILE A 76 15.46 8.20 -0.07
N GLN A 77 16.00 7.64 -1.15
CA GLN A 77 15.31 7.61 -2.42
C GLN A 77 14.02 6.80 -2.29
N VAL A 78 12.89 7.46 -2.58
CA VAL A 78 11.57 6.82 -2.56
C VAL A 78 11.48 5.86 -3.75
N PRO A 79 11.26 4.55 -3.53
CA PRO A 79 11.10 3.58 -4.61
C PRO A 79 9.87 3.90 -5.44
N TRP A 80 9.93 3.53 -6.73
CA TRP A 80 8.87 3.85 -7.68
C TRP A 80 7.53 3.21 -7.33
N GLN A 81 7.51 2.11 -6.58
CA GLN A 81 6.32 1.43 -6.08
C GLN A 81 5.49 2.32 -5.14
N LEU A 82 6.17 3.10 -4.29
CA LEU A 82 5.52 4.11 -3.45
C LEU A 82 5.15 5.36 -4.25
N ARG A 83 5.74 5.56 -5.43
CA ARG A 83 5.40 6.67 -6.35
C ARG A 83 4.25 6.30 -7.29
N MET A 84 4.06 5.02 -7.62
CA MET A 84 2.92 4.55 -8.41
C MET A 84 1.67 4.64 -7.56
N THR A 85 0.83 5.63 -7.84
CA THR A 85 -0.51 5.75 -7.28
C THR A 85 -1.35 4.59 -7.79
N ILE A 86 -2.15 4.00 -6.91
CA ILE A 86 -3.09 2.93 -7.24
C ILE A 86 -4.16 3.41 -8.25
N ASP A 87 -4.20 4.70 -8.59
CA ASP A 87 -4.85 5.25 -9.79
C ASP A 87 -4.52 4.45 -11.08
N ASP A 88 -3.28 3.94 -11.19
CA ASP A 88 -2.87 3.05 -12.30
C ASP A 88 -3.43 1.62 -12.14
N LEU A 89 -3.69 1.18 -10.90
CA LEU A 89 -4.33 -0.10 -10.58
C LEU A 89 -5.85 -0.06 -10.70
N GLU A 90 -6.50 1.09 -10.48
CA GLU A 90 -7.96 1.28 -10.66
C GLU A 90 -8.37 1.11 -12.13
N LEU A 91 -7.44 1.30 -13.07
CA LEU A 91 -7.61 0.91 -14.48
C LEU A 91 -7.74 -0.61 -14.69
N THR A 92 -7.38 -1.44 -13.70
CA THR A 92 -7.49 -2.92 -13.80
C THR A 92 -8.84 -3.46 -13.28
N VAL A 93 -9.73 -2.62 -12.75
CA VAL A 93 -11.14 -2.99 -12.45
C VAL A 93 -12.06 -2.84 -13.67
N ARG A 94 -11.50 -2.43 -14.83
CA ARG A 94 -12.20 -2.41 -16.11
C ARG A 94 -11.34 -2.98 -17.24
N ALA A 95 -11.26 -4.30 -17.30
CA ALA A 95 -10.96 -5.04 -18.53
C ALA A 95 -11.85 -6.27 -18.62
#